data_AF-A0A0Q9TVN8-F1
#
_entry.id   AF-A0A0Q9TVN8-F1
#
_cell.length_a   1.000
_cell.length_b   1.000
_cell.length_c   1.000
_cell.angle_alpha   90.00
_cell.angle_beta   90.00
_cell.angle_gamma   90.00
#
_symmetry.space_group_name_H-M   'P 1'
#
loop_
_entity.id
_entity.type
_entity.pdbx_description
1 polymer ?
#
loop_
_entity_poly.entity_id
_entity_poly.type
_entity_poly.pdbx_seq_one_letter_code
_entity_poly.pdbx_strand_id
1 'polypeptide(L)'
;MDEPFGALDAQMRLILQDKLLEIWKETQKTVISVTHDHDEAVTLGDRVGVFSKLPGTIKFMENINISRPRDVMNTRFLDEFTKAYSKLWNALKDEFEMEVRR
;
A
#
# COMPACT_ATOMS: atom_id res chain seq x y z
N MET A 1 9.85 5.63 5.08
CA MET A 1 9.01 6.82 4.90
C MET A 1 7.77 6.58 5.72
N ASP A 2 7.40 7.53 6.57
CA ASP A 2 6.22 7.42 7.42
C ASP A 2 5.19 8.41 6.90
N GLU A 3 4.06 7.89 6.41
CA GLU A 3 2.96 8.66 5.82
C GLU A 3 3.40 9.72 4.79
N PRO A 4 4.15 9.33 3.72
CA PRO A 4 4.84 10.28 2.83
C PRO A 4 3.91 11.20 2.03
N PHE A 5 2.65 10.82 1.81
CA PHE A 5 1.71 11.54 0.96
C PHE A 5 0.48 12.08 1.71
N GLY A 6 0.37 11.86 3.03
CA GLY A 6 -0.83 12.16 3.80
C GLY A 6 -1.26 13.62 3.80
N ALA A 7 -0.30 14.56 3.65
CA ALA A 7 -0.56 16.00 3.65
C ALA A 7 -0.91 16.59 2.27
N LEU A 8 -0.98 15.77 1.22
CA LEU A 8 -1.18 16.21 -0.16
C LEU A 8 -2.65 16.09 -0.57
N ASP A 9 -3.06 16.90 -1.55
CA ASP A 9 -4.31 16.66 -2.26
C ASP A 9 -4.21 15.42 -3.17
N ALA A 10 -5.35 14.94 -3.65
CA ALA A 10 -5.43 13.71 -4.43
C ALA A 10 -4.61 13.77 -5.74
N GLN A 11 -4.58 14.90 -6.46
CA GLN A 11 -3.87 15.00 -7.73
C GLN A 11 -2.37 15.02 -7.50
N MET A 12 -1.91 15.83 -6.55
CA MET A 12 -0.49 15.94 -6.22
C MET A 12 0.07 14.61 -5.71
N ARG A 13 -0.71 13.89 -4.90
CA ARG A 13 -0.36 12.55 -4.42
C ARG A 13 -0.09 11.58 -5.56
N LEU A 14 -0.98 11.51 -6.56
CA LEU A 14 -0.80 10.62 -7.71
C LEU A 14 0.49 10.95 -8.49
N ILE A 15 0.76 12.24 -8.71
CA ILE A 15 1.96 12.71 -9.41
C ILE A 15 3.24 12.31 -8.65
N LEU A 16 3.27 12.51 -7.33
CA LEU A 16 4.45 12.19 -6.53
C LEU A 16 4.65 10.68 -6.35
N GLN A 17 3.57 9.90 -6.28
CA GLN A 17 3.66 8.44 -6.29
C GLN A 17 4.27 7.92 -7.59
N ASP A 18 3.86 8.47 -8.74
CA ASP A 18 4.42 8.09 -10.03
C ASP A 18 5.91 8.48 -10.12
N LYS A 19 6.25 9.70 -9.65
CA LYS A 19 7.64 10.14 -9.55
C LYS A 19 8.49 9.26 -8.63
N LEU A 20 7.92 8.78 -7.52
CA LEU A 20 8.61 7.85 -6.63
C LEU A 20 8.92 6.53 -7.36
N LEU A 21 7.97 5.99 -8.13
CA LEU A 21 8.18 4.78 -8.92
C LEU A 21 9.26 4.96 -9.98
N GLU A 22 9.30 6.12 -10.66
CA GLU A 22 10.37 6.46 -11.60
C GLU A 22 11.75 6.49 -10.92
N ILE A 23 11.88 7.23 -9.82
CA ILE A 23 13.15 7.34 -9.08
C ILE A 23 13.59 5.97 -8.55
N TRP A 24 12.65 5.18 -8.03
CA TRP A 24 12.93 3.82 -7.59
C TRP A 24 13.41 2.94 -8.75
N LYS A 25 12.78 3.05 -9.93
CA LYS A 25 13.20 2.31 -11.13
C LYS A 25 14.64 2.63 -11.53
N GLU A 26 15.04 3.90 -11.46
CA GLU A 26 16.40 4.34 -11.79
C GLU A 26 17.43 3.95 -10.70
N THR A 27 17.06 4.07 -9.44
CA THR A 27 18.01 3.92 -8.32
C THR A 27 18.08 2.52 -7.74
N GLN A 28 17.06 1.69 -7.97
CA GLN A 28 16.87 0.34 -7.41
C GLN A 28 17.11 0.26 -5.89
N LYS A 29 16.85 1.36 -5.17
CA LYS A 29 17.04 1.43 -3.73
C LYS A 29 15.93 0.68 -3.00
N THR A 30 16.27 0.07 -1.87
CA THR A 30 15.27 -0.48 -0.95
C THR A 30 14.50 0.66 -0.30
N VAL A 31 13.18 0.66 -0.48
CA VAL A 31 12.26 1.65 0.11
C VAL A 31 11.31 0.92 1.05
N ILE A 32 11.19 1.44 2.27
CA ILE A 32 10.17 1.01 3.23
C ILE A 32 9.24 2.20 3.43
N SER A 33 7.94 2.01 3.22
CA SER A 33 6.92 3.03 3.43
C SER A 33 5.84 2.52 4.37
N VAL A 34 5.38 3.39 5.26
CA VAL A 34 4.20 3.21 6.12
C VAL A 34 3.13 4.15 5.58
N THR A 35 1.92 3.63 5.42
CA THR A 35 0.76 4.39 4.92
C THR A 35 -0.51 3.81 5.53
N HIS A 36 -1.54 4.64 5.67
CA HIS A 36 -2.89 4.20 6.01
C HIS A 36 -3.76 3.95 4.76
N ASP A 37 -3.24 4.18 3.56
CA ASP A 37 -3.95 4.01 2.30
C ASP A 37 -3.58 2.66 1.63
N HIS A 38 -4.60 1.82 1.45
CA HIS A 38 -4.48 0.52 0.80
C HIS A 38 -4.06 0.62 -0.66
N ASP A 39 -4.55 1.64 -1.39
CA ASP A 39 -4.21 1.83 -2.80
C ASP A 39 -2.72 2.12 -2.94
N GLU A 40 -2.17 2.95 -2.06
CA GLU A 40 -0.74 3.25 -2.02
C GLU A 40 0.08 2.00 -1.75
N ALA A 41 -0.32 1.23 -0.74
CA ALA A 41 0.40 0.03 -0.33
C ALA A 41 0.49 -0.99 -1.49
N VAL A 42 -0.62 -1.27 -2.17
CA VAL A 42 -0.66 -2.22 -3.29
C VAL A 42 0.05 -1.66 -4.52
N THR A 43 -0.12 -0.38 -4.83
CA THR A 43 0.47 0.23 -6.02
C THR A 43 1.99 0.28 -5.92
N LEU A 44 2.52 0.75 -4.79
CA LEU A 44 3.94 1.02 -4.61
C LEU A 44 4.74 -0.20 -4.13
N GLY A 45 4.13 -1.04 -3.29
CA GLY A 45 4.82 -2.11 -2.58
C GLY A 45 5.00 -3.39 -3.41
N ASP A 46 6.18 -4.00 -3.33
CA ASP A 46 6.36 -5.39 -3.77
C ASP A 46 5.89 -6.38 -2.69
N ARG A 47 5.98 -5.96 -1.42
CA ARG A 47 5.56 -6.70 -0.24
C ARG A 47 4.82 -5.74 0.68
N VAL A 48 3.62 -6.11 1.09
CA VAL A 48 2.78 -5.30 1.97
C VAL A 48 2.54 -6.08 3.26
N GLY A 49 2.91 -5.48 4.38
CA GLY A 49 2.65 -6.01 5.72
C GLY A 49 1.51 -5.25 6.37
N VAL A 50 0.63 -5.98 7.07
CA VAL A 50 -0.40 -5.42 7.95
C VAL A 50 0.04 -5.63 9.39
N PHE A 51 0.06 -4.55 10.15
CA PHE A 51 0.36 -4.57 11.58
C PHE A 51 -0.94 -4.69 12.38
N SER A 52 -0.92 -5.51 13.43
CA SER A 52 -1.97 -5.50 14.45
C SER A 52 -1.85 -4.27 15.33
N LYS A 53 -2.95 -3.80 15.91
CA LYS A 53 -2.97 -2.59 16.73
C LYS A 53 -2.14 -2.73 18.00
N LEU A 54 -2.42 -3.77 18.79
CA LEU A 54 -1.76 -4.07 20.06
C LEU A 54 -1.77 -5.58 20.33
N PRO A 55 -0.61 -6.24 20.52
CA PRO A 55 0.74 -5.72 20.34
C PRO A 55 1.02 -5.40 18.85
N GLY A 56 1.93 -4.46 18.57
CA GLY A 56 2.29 -4.01 17.22
C GLY A 56 3.11 -5.04 16.44
N THR A 57 2.48 -6.16 16.08
CA THR A 57 3.12 -7.28 15.37
C THR A 57 2.64 -7.37 13.94
N ILE A 58 3.46 -7.95 13.05
CA ILE A 58 3.01 -8.23 11.68
C ILE A 58 2.01 -9.38 11.74
N LYS A 59 0.75 -9.08 11.46
CA LYS A 59 -0.37 -10.05 11.46
C LYS A 59 -0.48 -10.74 10.10
N PHE A 60 -0.21 -10.01 9.03
CA PHE A 60 -0.40 -10.49 7.67
C PHE A 60 0.66 -9.88 6.75
N MET A 61 1.05 -10.65 5.73
CA MET A 61 2.01 -10.20 4.72
C MET A 61 1.59 -10.74 3.36
N GLU A 62 1.44 -9.86 2.38
CA GLU A 62 1.11 -10.19 1.00
C GLU A 62 2.28 -9.84 0.07
N ASN A 63 2.60 -10.76 -0.84
CA ASN A 63 3.47 -10.48 -1.97
C ASN A 63 2.62 -9.94 -3.12
N ILE A 64 2.91 -8.73 -3.58
CA ILE A 64 2.14 -8.08 -4.63
C ILE A 64 2.62 -8.56 -5.99
N ASN A 65 1.90 -9.54 -6.54
CA ASN A 65 2.19 -10.16 -7.84
C ASN A 65 1.71 -9.30 -9.03
N ILE A 66 1.98 -8.00 -8.98
CA ILE A 66 1.72 -7.07 -10.09
C ILE A 66 3.06 -6.72 -10.73
N SER A 67 3.18 -7.04 -12.01
CA SER A 67 4.38 -6.80 -12.82
C SER A 67 4.78 -5.31 -12.84
N ARG A 68 6.09 -5.04 -12.90
CA ARG A 68 6.64 -3.70 -13.13
C ARG A 68 6.93 -3.52 -14.63
N PRO A 69 6.84 -2.29 -15.19
CA PRO A 69 6.52 -1.03 -14.52
C PRO A 69 5.03 -0.94 -14.15
N ARG A 70 4.76 -0.36 -12.98
CA ARG A 70 3.40 -0.08 -12.52
C ARG A 70 3.09 1.38 -12.83
N ASP A 71 1.87 1.61 -13.26
CA ASP A 71 1.30 2.93 -13.49
C ASP A 71 0.25 3.19 -12.40
N VAL A 72 0.41 4.27 -11.63
CA VAL A 72 -0.42 4.53 -10.45
C VAL A 72 -1.92 4.60 -10.79
N MET A 73 -2.25 5.06 -11.99
CA MET A 73 -3.63 5.24 -12.43
C MET A 73 -4.25 3.95 -12.96
N ASN A 74 -3.49 3.16 -13.72
CA ASN A 74 -4.00 2.00 -14.43
C ASN A 74 -3.88 0.71 -13.61
N THR A 75 -2.93 0.63 -12.67
CA THR A 75 -2.68 -0.57 -11.87
C THR A 75 -3.89 -1.00 -11.05
N ARG A 76 -4.71 -0.06 -10.58
CA ARG A 76 -5.93 -0.33 -9.79
C ARG A 76 -7.01 -1.10 -10.54
N PHE A 77 -6.96 -1.12 -11.87
CA PHE A 77 -7.94 -1.83 -12.71
C PHE A 77 -7.53 -3.27 -13.04
N LEU A 78 -6.37 -3.71 -12.55
CA LEU A 78 -5.91 -5.09 -12.74
C LEU A 78 -6.61 -6.04 -11.75
N ASP A 79 -6.93 -7.25 -12.21
CA ASP A 79 -7.54 -8.28 -11.36
C ASP A 79 -6.64 -8.64 -10.17
N GLU A 80 -5.32 -8.66 -10.39
CA GLU A 80 -4.31 -8.90 -9.36
C GLU A 80 -4.35 -7.83 -8.27
N PHE A 81 -4.62 -6.58 -8.65
CA PHE A 81 -4.78 -5.48 -7.70
C PHE A 81 -5.99 -5.72 -6.82
N THR A 82 -7.15 -5.99 -7.41
CA THR A 82 -8.37 -6.25 -6.64
C THR A 82 -8.19 -7.43 -5.69
N LYS A 83 -7.50 -8.50 -6.11
CA LYS A 83 -7.17 -9.65 -5.26
C LYS A 83 -6.28 -9.25 -4.08
N ALA A 84 -5.19 -8.53 -4.33
CA ALA A 84 -4.29 -8.08 -3.27
C ALA A 84 -4.98 -7.12 -2.29
N TYR A 85 -5.73 -6.15 -2.82
CA TYR A 85 -6.51 -5.19 -2.05
C TYR A 85 -7.51 -5.90 -1.13
N SER A 86 -8.28 -6.86 -1.66
CA SER A 86 -9.26 -7.62 -0.88
C SER A 86 -8.61 -8.39 0.27
N LYS A 87 -7.45 -9.01 0.04
CA LYS A 87 -6.71 -9.72 1.11
C LYS A 87 -6.28 -8.77 2.23
N LEU A 88 -5.73 -7.60 1.86
CA LEU A 88 -5.30 -6.59 2.84
C LEU A 88 -6.49 -6.05 3.63
N TRP A 89 -7.60 -5.73 2.95
CA TRP A 89 -8.82 -5.28 3.58
C TRP A 89 -9.35 -6.30 4.58
N ASN A 90 -9.41 -7.57 4.21
CA ASN A 90 -9.87 -8.64 5.11
C ASN A 90 -8.95 -8.78 6.33
N ALA A 91 -7.63 -8.63 6.16
CA ALA A 91 -6.68 -8.69 7.28
C ALA A 91 -6.87 -7.54 8.28
N LEU A 92 -7.25 -6.35 7.80
CA LEU A 92 -7.49 -5.14 8.59
C LEU A 92 -8.90 -5.07 9.18
N LYS A 93 -9.90 -5.63 8.49
CA LYS A 93 -11.31 -5.61 8.91
C LYS A 93 -11.49 -6.10 10.35
N ASP A 94 -10.79 -7.16 10.74
CA ASP A 94 -10.85 -7.68 12.10
C ASP A 94 -10.43 -6.64 13.16
N GLU A 95 -9.46 -5.78 12.85
CA GLU A 95 -8.97 -4.75 13.78
C GLU A 95 -10.01 -3.64 13.97
N PHE A 96 -10.69 -3.23 12.89
CA PHE A 96 -11.75 -2.22 12.95
C PHE A 96 -13.02 -2.75 13.67
N GLU A 97 -13.40 -4.01 13.45
CA GLU A 97 -14.55 -4.61 14.14
C GLU A 97 -14.32 -4.74 15.65
N MET A 98 -13.07 -4.95 16.10
CA MET A 98 -12.74 -4.93 17.53
C MET A 98 -12.87 -3.54 18.15
N GLU A 99 -12.64 -2.49 17.37
CA GLU A 99 -12.74 -1.10 17.83
C GLU A 99 -14.19 -0.62 17.96
N VAL A 100 -15.06 -0.98 17.02
CA VAL A 100 -16.49 -0.62 17.06
C VAL A 100 -17.24 -1.31 18.22
N ARG A 101 -16.71 -2.42 18.75
CA ARG A 101 -17.29 -3.15 19.89
C ARG A 101 -16.87 -2.61 21.27
N ARG A 102 -16.00 -1.60 21.34
CA ARG A 102 -15.63 -0.88 22.57
C ARG A 102 -16.45 0.38 22.75
#